data_AF-A0A8J4EX17-F1
#
_entry.id   AF-A0A8J4EX17-F1
#
_cell.length_a   1.000
_cell.length_b   1.000
_cell.length_c   1.000
_cell.angle_alpha   90.00
_cell.angle_beta   90.00
_cell.angle_gamma   90.00
#
_symmetry.space_group_name_H-M   'P 1'
#
loop_
_entity.id
_entity.type
_entity.pdbx_description
1 polymer ?
#
loop_
_entity_poly.entity_id
_entity_poly.type
_entity_poly.pdbx_seq_one_letter_code
_entity_poly.pdbx_strand_id
1 'polypeptide(L)'
;MNTQSVASLPSQHLLLRRKCLPISFCHFLNAPARPLAPSALRIACRSTGPFDAMTTIALQHLEDLDIPAETFHGVGDVGDLGRNAEAALTTLTALSSRQRVKTLLMSNPQLLCVPLGVWLDFLTAYGMSRQDFFKLLGTFPELFSRGSLFNAGNVIVYLQSLGLSPRDVVASIIRCHPEVLLQDVQCGLKPSVEFLRLHLGLDAVRLCRGAYGTFFAVAREF
;
A
#
# COMPACT_ATOMS: atom_id res chain seq x y z
N MET A 1 10.23 42.48 -43.82
CA MET A 1 9.80 42.76 -45.20
C MET A 1 9.54 41.41 -45.85
N ASN A 2 8.29 40.96 -45.79
CA ASN A 2 7.32 40.93 -46.90
C ASN A 2 7.56 39.71 -47.83
N THR A 3 6.59 38.88 -48.26
CA THR A 3 5.13 38.80 -48.10
C THR A 3 4.66 37.55 -48.88
N GLN A 4 3.69 36.78 -48.35
CA GLN A 4 2.47 36.23 -49.00
C GLN A 4 2.58 35.39 -50.30
N SER A 5 1.72 34.43 -50.68
CA SER A 5 0.36 34.02 -50.29
C SER A 5 -0.02 32.70 -51.04
N VAL A 6 -0.61 31.70 -50.38
CA VAL A 6 -2.02 31.18 -50.45
C VAL A 6 -2.49 30.54 -51.77
N ALA A 7 -3.02 29.31 -51.65
CA ALA A 7 -4.23 28.77 -52.30
C ALA A 7 -4.63 27.47 -51.55
N SER A 8 -5.72 27.33 -50.77
CA SER A 8 -7.18 27.52 -50.93
C SER A 8 -7.94 26.18 -51.11
N LEU A 9 -8.83 25.89 -50.14
CA LEU A 9 -9.86 24.84 -50.07
C LEU A 9 -10.95 24.98 -51.17
N PRO A 10 -11.86 23.99 -51.34
CA PRO A 10 -13.20 24.14 -50.75
C PRO A 10 -13.86 22.86 -50.18
N SER A 11 -14.80 23.13 -49.27
CA SER A 11 -15.72 22.28 -48.50
C SER A 11 -16.94 21.76 -49.28
N GLN A 12 -17.53 20.62 -48.89
CA GLN A 12 -18.99 20.33 -48.87
C GLN A 12 -19.25 19.21 -47.82
N HIS A 13 -19.79 19.46 -46.62
CA HIS A 13 -21.21 19.53 -46.24
C HIS A 13 -22.11 18.39 -46.74
N LEU A 14 -22.52 17.47 -45.85
CA LEU A 14 -23.91 16.98 -45.81
C LEU A 14 -24.35 16.64 -44.38
N LEU A 15 -25.30 17.44 -43.90
CA LEU A 15 -26.17 17.20 -42.76
C LEU A 15 -27.13 16.04 -43.06
N LEU A 16 -27.53 15.27 -42.05
CA LEU A 16 -28.95 14.98 -41.77
C LEU A 16 -29.13 14.32 -40.39
N ARG A 17 -29.53 15.16 -39.43
CA ARG A 17 -30.42 14.78 -38.32
C ARG A 17 -31.77 14.31 -38.86
N ARG A 18 -32.45 13.41 -38.11
CA ARG A 18 -33.90 13.15 -37.95
C ARG A 18 -34.09 11.64 -37.72
N LYS A 19 -34.95 11.08 -36.88
CA LYS A 19 -36.11 11.55 -36.11
C LYS A 19 -36.50 10.45 -35.11
N CYS A 20 -37.15 10.85 -34.03
CA CYS A 20 -37.82 10.00 -33.04
C CYS A 20 -38.95 9.12 -33.63
N LEU A 21 -39.13 7.93 -33.02
CA LEU A 21 -40.38 7.18 -32.72
C LEU A 21 -41.35 6.77 -33.86
N PRO A 22 -42.05 5.61 -33.74
CA PRO A 22 -43.19 5.51 -32.82
C PRO A 22 -43.38 4.18 -32.05
N ILE A 23 -44.10 4.32 -30.94
CA ILE A 23 -44.84 3.33 -30.17
C ILE A 23 -45.98 2.76 -31.06
N SER A 24 -46.20 1.45 -31.08
CA SER A 24 -47.49 0.83 -30.73
C SER A 24 -47.53 -0.69 -30.99
N PHE A 25 -48.03 -1.41 -29.97
CA PHE A 25 -48.93 -2.56 -30.07
C PHE A 25 -48.46 -3.86 -30.76
N CYS A 26 -48.14 -4.86 -29.93
CA CYS A 26 -48.75 -6.19 -30.04
C CYS A 26 -49.19 -6.62 -28.64
N HIS A 27 -50.50 -6.59 -28.43
CA HIS A 27 -51.24 -7.18 -27.31
C HIS A 27 -51.62 -8.63 -27.69
N PHE A 28 -51.99 -9.43 -26.68
CA PHE A 28 -52.52 -10.82 -26.71
C PHE A 28 -51.44 -11.92 -26.80
N LEU A 29 -51.24 -12.85 -25.84
CA LEU A 29 -52.13 -13.50 -24.84
C LEU A 29 -51.29 -13.90 -23.61
N ASN A 30 -51.62 -13.43 -22.40
CA ASN A 30 -52.44 -14.15 -21.41
C ASN A 30 -51.99 -15.61 -21.12
N ALA A 31 -51.09 -15.79 -20.15
CA ALA A 31 -50.83 -17.05 -19.45
C ALA A 31 -50.41 -16.74 -18.00
N PRO A 32 -50.81 -17.58 -17.01
CA PRO A 32 -51.06 -17.16 -15.64
C PRO A 32 -49.78 -16.83 -14.85
N ALA A 33 -49.90 -15.84 -13.97
CA ALA A 33 -48.93 -15.53 -12.93
C ALA A 33 -48.66 -16.77 -12.07
N ARG A 34 -47.57 -17.47 -12.37
CA ARG A 34 -47.01 -18.51 -11.51
C ARG A 34 -46.20 -17.79 -10.44
N PRO A 35 -46.48 -17.95 -9.13
CA PRO A 35 -45.58 -17.44 -8.12
C PRO A 35 -44.27 -18.20 -8.26
N LEU A 36 -43.24 -17.53 -8.80
CA LEU A 36 -41.89 -18.05 -8.76
C LEU A 36 -41.49 -18.18 -7.28
N ALA A 37 -41.03 -19.38 -6.93
CA ALA A 37 -40.56 -19.69 -5.58
C ALA A 37 -39.48 -18.68 -5.13
N PRO A 38 -39.37 -18.37 -3.82
CA PRO A 38 -38.46 -17.34 -3.29
C PRO A 38 -36.95 -17.62 -3.49
N SER A 39 -36.57 -18.71 -4.17
CA SER A 39 -35.20 -19.19 -4.26
C SER A 39 -34.43 -18.75 -5.51
N ALA A 40 -35.01 -17.96 -6.42
CA ALA A 40 -34.35 -17.57 -7.68
C ALA A 40 -34.09 -16.06 -7.87
N LEU A 41 -34.19 -15.25 -6.81
CA LEU A 41 -33.91 -13.80 -6.88
C LEU A 41 -33.21 -13.31 -5.60
N ARG A 42 -31.94 -13.69 -5.44
CA ARG A 42 -30.98 -13.00 -4.57
C ARG A 42 -29.59 -12.97 -5.20
N ILE A 43 -29.48 -12.43 -6.42
CA ILE A 43 -28.32 -11.58 -6.73
C ILE A 43 -28.70 -10.18 -6.24
N ALA A 44 -28.80 -10.07 -4.91
CA ALA A 44 -28.68 -8.77 -4.28
C ALA A 44 -27.18 -8.51 -4.23
N CYS A 45 -26.72 -7.38 -4.77
CA CYS A 45 -25.46 -6.77 -4.36
C CYS A 45 -25.49 -6.66 -2.83
N ARG A 46 -25.03 -7.69 -2.12
CA ARG A 46 -24.58 -7.53 -0.75
C ARG A 46 -23.27 -6.79 -0.90
N SER A 47 -23.17 -5.62 -0.29
CA SER A 47 -21.89 -5.03 0.04
C SER A 47 -21.06 -6.12 0.71
N THR A 48 -20.10 -6.69 -0.01
CA THR A 48 -19.11 -7.61 0.57
C THR A 48 -18.41 -6.83 1.66
N GLY A 49 -18.73 -7.15 2.92
CA GLY A 49 -18.07 -6.53 4.04
C GLY A 49 -16.61 -7.00 4.11
N PRO A 50 -15.72 -6.28 4.80
CA PRO A 50 -14.32 -6.71 4.98
C PRO A 50 -14.22 -8.10 5.63
N PHE A 51 -15.22 -8.49 6.42
CA PHE A 51 -15.32 -9.81 7.05
C PHE A 51 -15.71 -10.93 6.08
N ASP A 52 -16.44 -10.64 5.01
CA ASP A 52 -16.82 -11.64 4.00
C ASP A 52 -15.63 -12.05 3.11
N ALA A 53 -14.58 -11.23 3.08
CA ALA A 53 -13.37 -11.49 2.31
C ALA A 53 -12.32 -12.31 3.06
N MET A 54 -12.44 -12.44 4.38
CA MET A 54 -11.48 -13.15 5.24
C MET A 54 -11.79 -14.64 5.35
N THR A 55 -10.76 -15.45 5.57
CA THR A 55 -10.92 -16.88 5.85
C THR A 55 -11.51 -17.09 7.25
N THR A 56 -12.21 -18.22 7.46
CA THR A 56 -12.75 -18.58 8.78
C THR A 56 -11.66 -18.62 9.86
N ILE A 57 -10.43 -19.00 9.49
CA ILE A 57 -9.27 -19.01 10.38
C ILE A 57 -8.90 -17.58 10.80
N ALA A 58 -8.79 -16.66 9.85
CA ALA A 58 -8.50 -15.25 10.16
C ALA A 58 -9.58 -14.63 11.07
N LEU A 59 -10.85 -14.96 10.83
CA LEU A 59 -11.98 -14.53 11.66
C LEU A 59 -11.88 -15.07 13.09
N GLN A 60 -11.59 -16.36 13.24
CA GLN A 60 -11.36 -16.99 14.54
C GLN A 60 -10.23 -16.28 15.31
N HIS A 61 -9.12 -15.99 14.63
CA HIS A 61 -7.99 -15.25 15.22
C HIS A 61 -8.40 -13.84 15.68
N LEU A 62 -9.26 -13.13 14.95
CA LEU A 62 -9.71 -11.79 15.34
C LEU A 62 -10.68 -11.83 16.53
N GLU A 63 -11.59 -12.79 16.57
CA GLU A 63 -12.49 -13.02 17.71
C GLU A 63 -11.68 -13.34 18.98
N ASP A 64 -10.68 -14.19 18.82
CA ASP A 64 -9.69 -14.53 19.83
C ASP A 64 -8.92 -13.32 20.38
N LEU A 65 -8.65 -12.33 19.52
CA LEU A 65 -7.99 -11.07 19.90
C LEU A 65 -8.97 -10.08 20.54
N ASP A 66 -10.28 -10.34 20.52
CA ASP A 66 -11.33 -9.45 21.01
C ASP A 66 -11.21 -8.05 20.37
N ILE A 67 -11.00 -8.02 19.04
CA ILE A 67 -10.93 -6.80 18.23
C ILE A 67 -12.32 -6.53 17.63
N PRO A 68 -12.92 -5.35 17.86
CA PRO A 68 -14.24 -5.05 17.34
C PRO A 68 -14.22 -4.91 15.81
N ALA A 69 -15.31 -5.33 15.16
CA ALA A 69 -15.41 -5.31 13.72
C ALA A 69 -15.34 -3.89 13.12
N GLU A 70 -15.80 -2.88 13.86
CA GLU A 70 -15.71 -1.48 13.45
C GLU A 70 -14.26 -0.99 13.27
N THR A 71 -13.27 -1.63 13.88
CA THR A 71 -11.84 -1.31 13.67
C THR A 71 -11.45 -1.45 12.20
N PHE A 72 -12.18 -2.26 11.43
CA PHE A 72 -11.87 -2.54 10.03
C PHE A 72 -12.67 -1.69 9.04
N HIS A 73 -13.45 -0.71 9.51
CA HIS A 73 -14.18 0.20 8.64
C HIS A 73 -13.19 1.11 7.88
N GLY A 74 -13.15 0.97 6.55
CA GLY A 74 -12.24 1.74 5.69
C GLY A 74 -10.82 1.16 5.57
N VAL A 75 -10.61 -0.09 5.99
CA VAL A 75 -9.32 -0.77 5.86
C VAL A 75 -9.08 -1.23 4.43
N GLY A 76 -8.28 -0.45 3.71
CA GLY A 76 -7.63 -0.83 2.46
C GLY A 76 -8.55 -1.39 1.36
N ASP A 77 -7.94 -2.05 0.38
CA ASP A 77 -8.67 -2.86 -0.58
C ASP A 77 -9.15 -4.16 0.09
N VAL A 78 -10.44 -4.47 -0.06
CA VAL A 78 -11.05 -5.68 0.52
C VAL A 78 -10.39 -6.95 -0.03
N GLY A 79 -9.90 -6.92 -1.26
CA GLY A 79 -9.15 -8.02 -1.86
C GLY A 79 -7.78 -8.25 -1.19
N ASP A 80 -7.05 -7.17 -0.89
CA ASP A 80 -5.77 -7.26 -0.16
C ASP A 80 -5.96 -7.74 1.28
N LEU A 81 -7.04 -7.32 1.94
CA LEU A 81 -7.39 -7.83 3.27
C LEU A 81 -7.62 -9.35 3.22
N GLY A 82 -8.44 -9.84 2.28
CA GLY A 82 -8.71 -11.28 2.16
C GLY A 82 -7.48 -12.11 1.83
N ARG A 83 -6.57 -11.60 0.99
CA ARG A 83 -5.32 -12.28 0.62
C ARG A 83 -4.29 -12.35 1.75
N ASN A 84 -4.21 -11.32 2.58
CA ASN A 84 -3.09 -11.15 3.52
C ASN A 84 -3.47 -11.38 4.98
N ALA A 85 -4.74 -11.21 5.38
CA ALA A 85 -5.13 -11.16 6.79
C ALA A 85 -4.69 -12.38 7.60
N GLU A 86 -4.89 -13.59 7.08
CA GLU A 86 -4.51 -14.82 7.77
C GLU A 86 -3.00 -14.89 8.03
N ALA A 87 -2.19 -14.76 6.96
CA ALA A 87 -0.74 -14.81 7.06
C ALA A 87 -0.18 -13.66 7.92
N ALA A 88 -0.79 -12.47 7.84
CA ALA A 88 -0.45 -11.32 8.67
C ALA A 88 -0.73 -11.62 10.16
N LEU A 89 -1.90 -12.17 10.50
CA LEU A 89 -2.26 -12.53 11.88
C LEU A 89 -1.35 -13.63 12.44
N THR A 90 -1.04 -14.66 11.66
CA THR A 90 -0.06 -15.69 12.04
C THR A 90 1.31 -15.08 12.29
N THR A 91 1.77 -14.18 11.42
CA THR A 91 3.06 -13.51 11.57
C THR A 91 3.08 -12.66 12.85
N LEU A 92 2.04 -11.84 13.08
CA LEU A 92 1.95 -10.95 14.24
C LEU A 92 1.88 -11.71 15.56
N THR A 93 1.08 -12.77 15.63
CA THR A 93 0.95 -13.61 16.83
C THR A 93 2.22 -14.43 17.12
N ALA A 94 3.01 -14.76 16.09
CA ALA A 94 4.34 -15.36 16.25
C ALA A 94 5.41 -14.35 16.71
N LEU A 95 5.20 -13.05 16.52
CA LEU A 95 6.18 -12.01 16.86
C LEU A 95 6.02 -11.47 18.29
N SER A 96 4.80 -11.48 18.85
CA SER A 96 4.51 -10.78 20.10
C SER A 96 3.28 -11.35 20.83
N SER A 97 3.05 -10.89 22.05
CA SER A 97 1.90 -11.34 22.85
C SER A 97 0.57 -10.86 22.26
N ARG A 98 -0.50 -11.62 22.52
CA ARG A 98 -1.88 -11.35 22.09
C ARG A 98 -2.30 -9.90 22.36
N GLN A 99 -2.01 -9.38 23.55
CA GLN A 99 -2.33 -8.01 23.94
C GLN A 99 -1.60 -6.96 23.10
N ARG A 100 -0.32 -7.16 22.80
CA ARG A 100 0.46 -6.23 21.98
C ARG A 100 0.01 -6.24 20.53
N VAL A 101 -0.34 -7.42 20.00
CA VAL A 101 -0.92 -7.56 18.67
C VAL A 101 -2.27 -6.84 18.60
N LYS A 102 -3.14 -7.03 19.60
CA LYS A 102 -4.41 -6.30 19.73
C LYS A 102 -4.16 -4.79 19.67
N THR A 103 -3.30 -4.24 20.53
CA THR A 103 -3.01 -2.80 20.54
C THR A 103 -2.48 -2.31 19.19
N LEU A 104 -1.59 -3.07 18.55
CA LEU A 104 -1.03 -2.70 17.25
C LEU A 104 -2.10 -2.64 16.15
N LEU A 105 -2.98 -3.65 16.08
CA LEU A 105 -4.03 -3.73 15.07
C LEU A 105 -5.15 -2.70 15.30
N MET A 106 -5.45 -2.39 16.57
CA MET A 106 -6.39 -1.32 16.91
C MET A 106 -5.90 0.05 16.41
N SER A 107 -4.59 0.29 16.43
CA SER A 107 -4.00 1.54 15.93
C SER A 107 -3.72 1.52 14.43
N ASN A 108 -3.40 0.35 13.87
CA ASN A 108 -2.94 0.19 12.49
C ASN A 108 -3.56 -1.02 11.80
N PRO A 109 -4.88 -1.00 11.55
CA PRO A 109 -5.57 -2.16 10.98
C PRO A 109 -5.20 -2.43 9.52
N GLN A 110 -4.63 -1.44 8.81
CA GLN A 110 -4.10 -1.59 7.45
C GLN A 110 -2.94 -2.59 7.35
N LEU A 111 -2.30 -2.97 8.47
CA LEU A 111 -1.25 -3.98 8.48
C LEU A 111 -1.75 -5.37 8.06
N LEU A 112 -3.06 -5.64 8.18
CA LEU A 112 -3.66 -6.90 7.70
C LEU A 112 -3.78 -6.97 6.18
N CYS A 113 -3.67 -5.85 5.47
CA CYS A 113 -3.70 -5.80 4.01
C CYS A 113 -2.32 -6.02 3.37
N VAL A 114 -1.26 -6.21 4.17
CA VAL A 114 0.11 -6.25 3.67
C VAL A 114 0.71 -7.66 3.90
N PRO A 115 1.54 -8.18 2.97
CA PRO A 115 2.26 -9.44 3.15
C PRO A 115 3.38 -9.33 4.21
N LEU A 116 3.01 -9.21 5.49
CA LEU A 116 3.95 -8.99 6.60
C LEU A 116 5.01 -10.09 6.74
N GLY A 117 4.67 -11.34 6.42
CA GLY A 117 5.62 -12.46 6.45
C GLY A 117 6.79 -12.25 5.49
N VAL A 118 6.50 -11.78 4.27
CA VAL A 118 7.54 -11.52 3.25
C VAL A 118 8.44 -10.36 3.66
N TRP A 119 7.86 -9.30 4.23
CA TRP A 119 8.62 -8.18 4.80
C TRP A 119 9.50 -8.58 5.97
N LEU A 120 9.00 -9.48 6.84
CA LEU A 120 9.77 -10.01 7.96
C LEU A 120 10.99 -10.80 7.46
N ASP A 121 10.78 -11.73 6.52
CA ASP A 121 11.87 -12.54 5.95
C ASP A 121 12.91 -11.66 5.25
N PHE A 122 12.45 -10.67 4.49
CA PHE A 122 13.33 -9.70 3.83
C PHE A 122 14.21 -8.93 4.81
N LEU A 123 13.61 -8.26 5.82
CA LEU A 123 14.39 -7.42 6.75
C LEU A 123 15.27 -8.26 7.69
N THR A 124 14.83 -9.46 8.06
CA THR A 124 15.64 -10.38 8.88
C THR A 124 16.85 -10.90 8.10
N ALA A 125 16.75 -11.10 6.78
CA ALA A 125 17.89 -11.44 5.93
C ALA A 125 18.98 -10.36 5.93
N TYR A 126 18.63 -9.10 6.18
CA TYR A 126 19.59 -7.99 6.35
C TYR A 126 20.04 -7.78 7.81
N GLY A 127 19.60 -8.64 8.74
CA GLY A 127 20.03 -8.62 10.14
C GLY A 127 19.05 -7.93 11.10
N MET A 128 17.81 -7.64 10.69
CA MET A 128 16.78 -7.14 11.61
C MET A 128 16.36 -8.22 12.60
N SER A 129 16.26 -7.86 13.88
CA SER A 129 15.68 -8.77 14.88
C SER A 129 14.15 -8.81 14.76
N ARG A 130 13.53 -9.95 15.05
CA ARG A 130 12.05 -10.08 15.08
C ARG A 130 11.40 -9.05 16.02
N GLN A 131 12.06 -8.74 17.14
CA GLN A 131 11.58 -7.74 18.09
C GLN A 131 11.62 -6.33 17.52
N ASP A 132 12.67 -5.96 16.80
CA ASP A 132 12.78 -4.64 16.18
C ASP A 132 11.84 -4.50 14.99
N PHE A 133 11.61 -5.58 14.24
CA PHE A 133 10.57 -5.62 13.22
C PHE A 133 9.18 -5.34 13.83
N PHE A 134 8.83 -5.98 14.95
CA PHE A 134 7.56 -5.70 15.62
C PHE A 134 7.45 -4.26 16.12
N LYS A 135 8.54 -3.66 16.61
CA LYS A 135 8.56 -2.23 16.95
C LYS A 135 8.34 -1.37 15.71
N LEU A 136 8.98 -1.72 14.59
CA LEU A 136 8.88 -1.00 13.33
C LEU A 136 7.45 -0.94 12.78
N LEU A 137 6.70 -2.04 12.90
CA LEU A 137 5.28 -2.09 12.57
C LEU A 137 4.45 -1.06 13.35
N GLY A 138 4.81 -0.80 14.60
CA GLY A 138 4.13 0.18 15.45
C GLY A 138 4.60 1.62 15.24
N THR A 139 5.89 1.83 14.94
CA THR A 139 6.46 3.18 14.80
C THR A 139 6.26 3.76 13.42
N PHE A 140 6.31 2.94 12.37
CA PHE A 140 6.19 3.42 10.99
C PHE A 140 5.42 2.42 10.09
N PRO A 141 4.13 2.20 10.36
CA PRO A 141 3.27 1.24 9.65
C PRO A 141 3.11 1.56 8.16
N GLU A 142 3.20 2.84 7.78
CA GLU A 142 3.10 3.29 6.39
C GLU A 142 4.17 2.70 5.46
N LEU A 143 5.34 2.32 6.00
CA LEU A 143 6.39 1.66 5.24
C LEU A 143 5.87 0.41 4.53
N PHE A 144 5.01 -0.35 5.20
CA PHE A 144 4.55 -1.64 4.73
C PHE A 144 3.43 -1.49 3.70
N SER A 145 2.58 -0.47 3.84
CA SER A 145 1.49 -0.19 2.90
C SER A 145 1.94 0.57 1.65
N ARG A 146 2.91 1.48 1.78
CA ARG A 146 3.38 2.34 0.66
C ARG A 146 4.68 1.86 0.04
N GLY A 147 5.51 1.18 0.81
CA GLY A 147 6.80 0.69 0.36
C GLY A 147 6.69 -0.54 -0.52
N SER A 148 7.77 -0.83 -1.25
CA SER A 148 7.94 -2.09 -1.94
C SER A 148 9.27 -2.72 -1.55
N LEU A 149 9.32 -4.05 -1.53
CA LEU A 149 10.56 -4.79 -1.27
C LEU A 149 11.63 -4.48 -2.31
N PHE A 150 11.23 -4.22 -3.56
CA PHE A 150 12.12 -3.81 -4.62
C PHE A 150 12.81 -2.48 -4.30
N ASN A 151 12.04 -1.45 -3.91
CA ASN A 151 12.63 -0.15 -3.54
C ASN A 151 13.50 -0.26 -2.29
N ALA A 152 13.01 -0.95 -1.25
CA ALA A 152 13.75 -1.17 -0.02
C ALA A 152 15.10 -1.87 -0.30
N GLY A 153 15.11 -2.87 -1.19
CA GLY A 153 16.33 -3.54 -1.64
C GLY A 153 17.30 -2.59 -2.33
N ASN A 154 16.82 -1.77 -3.27
CA ASN A 154 17.67 -0.79 -3.97
C ASN A 154 18.27 0.23 -3.00
N VAL A 155 17.50 0.71 -2.03
CA VAL A 155 17.98 1.63 -0.99
C VAL A 155 19.06 0.96 -0.14
N ILE A 156 18.84 -0.26 0.33
CA ILE A 156 19.82 -0.98 1.15
C ILE A 156 21.11 -1.24 0.37
N VAL A 157 21.01 -1.68 -0.89
CA VAL A 157 22.18 -1.92 -1.77
C VAL A 157 22.96 -0.62 -2.02
N TYR A 158 22.26 0.50 -2.24
CA TYR A 158 22.92 1.79 -2.37
C TYR A 158 23.66 2.18 -1.08
N LEU A 159 23.03 2.06 0.09
CA LEU A 159 23.68 2.34 1.37
C LEU A 159 24.90 1.45 1.61
N GLN A 160 24.83 0.18 1.20
CA GLN A 160 25.97 -0.73 1.23
C GLN A 160 27.11 -0.29 0.31
N SER A 161 26.80 0.24 -0.87
CA SER A 161 27.81 0.78 -1.81
C SER A 161 28.58 1.98 -1.24
N LEU A 162 28.05 2.64 -0.22
CA LEU A 162 28.72 3.71 0.52
C LEU A 162 29.63 3.20 1.65
N GLY A 163 29.84 1.88 1.75
CA GLY A 163 30.73 1.26 2.74
C GLY A 163 30.03 0.84 4.04
N LEU A 164 28.70 0.85 4.09
CA LEU A 164 27.94 0.40 5.26
C LEU A 164 27.73 -1.12 5.23
N SER A 165 27.90 -1.78 6.38
CA SER A 165 27.53 -3.19 6.47
C SER A 165 26.01 -3.34 6.47
N PRO A 166 25.45 -4.46 5.93
CA PRO A 166 24.01 -4.73 5.98
C PRO A 166 23.42 -4.57 7.40
N ARG A 167 24.17 -5.05 8.40
CA ARG A 167 23.78 -4.98 9.80
C ARG A 167 23.73 -3.54 10.31
N ASP A 168 24.69 -2.70 9.94
CA ASP A 168 24.70 -1.29 10.33
C ASP A 168 23.57 -0.50 9.66
N VAL A 169 23.27 -0.79 8.39
CA VAL A 169 22.13 -0.20 7.68
C VAL A 169 20.84 -0.47 8.45
N VAL A 170 20.61 -1.72 8.85
CA VAL A 170 19.40 -2.07 9.61
C VAL A 170 19.41 -1.47 11.01
N ALA A 171 20.49 -1.65 11.77
CA ALA A 171 20.55 -1.32 13.19
C ALA A 171 20.59 0.19 13.45
N SER A 172 21.26 0.95 12.58
CA SER A 172 21.50 2.38 12.78
C SER A 172 20.63 3.27 11.90
N ILE A 173 20.33 2.85 10.67
CA ILE A 173 19.56 3.68 9.74
C ILE A 173 18.09 3.28 9.77
N ILE A 174 17.74 2.07 9.35
CA ILE A 174 16.33 1.68 9.17
C ILE A 174 15.57 1.72 10.50
N ARG A 175 16.19 1.31 11.61
CA ARG A 175 15.54 1.35 12.93
C ARG A 175 15.22 2.78 13.40
N CYS A 176 16.04 3.75 13.02
CA CYS A 176 15.91 5.14 13.46
C CYS A 176 15.14 6.00 12.43
N HIS A 177 15.29 5.66 11.15
CA HIS A 177 14.82 6.39 9.98
C HIS A 177 14.23 5.45 8.93
N PRO A 178 13.14 4.75 9.24
CA PRO A 178 12.52 3.80 8.31
C PRO A 178 11.99 4.47 7.04
N GLU A 179 11.73 5.77 7.07
CA GLU A 179 11.35 6.59 5.92
C GLU A 179 12.37 6.57 4.77
N VAL A 180 13.65 6.24 5.06
CA VAL A 180 14.68 6.08 4.03
C VAL A 180 14.34 5.00 3.02
N LEU A 181 13.63 3.94 3.44
CA LEU A 181 13.25 2.82 2.58
C LEU A 181 12.14 3.19 1.58
N LEU A 182 11.51 4.35 1.75
CA LEU A 182 10.53 4.90 0.81
C LEU A 182 11.14 5.87 -0.21
N GLN A 183 12.41 6.24 -0.04
CA GLN A 183 13.09 7.17 -0.94
C GLN A 183 13.47 6.47 -2.25
N ASP A 184 13.39 7.23 -3.35
CA ASP A 184 14.02 6.82 -4.61
C ASP A 184 15.53 7.02 -4.51
N VAL A 185 16.31 6.06 -5.00
CA VAL A 185 17.77 6.11 -4.91
C VAL A 185 18.36 7.24 -5.74
N GLN A 186 17.84 7.50 -6.95
CA GLN A 186 18.42 8.49 -7.85
C GLN A 186 17.93 9.90 -7.54
N CYS A 187 16.65 10.07 -7.28
CA CYS A 187 16.02 11.38 -7.12
C CYS A 187 16.04 11.88 -5.67
N GLY A 188 16.06 10.99 -4.68
CA GLY A 188 16.03 11.38 -3.26
C GLY A 188 17.35 11.10 -2.54
N LEU A 189 17.76 9.84 -2.52
CA LEU A 189 18.81 9.38 -1.62
C LEU A 189 20.24 9.75 -2.06
N LYS A 190 20.54 9.70 -3.36
CA LYS A 190 21.85 10.10 -3.89
C LYS A 190 22.13 11.60 -3.71
N PRO A 191 21.25 12.53 -4.14
CA PRO A 191 21.47 13.96 -3.94
C PRO A 191 21.62 14.30 -2.46
N SER A 192 20.81 13.66 -1.61
CA SER A 192 20.90 13.73 -0.16
C SER A 192 22.28 13.39 0.39
N VAL A 193 22.84 12.25 0.00
CA VAL A 193 24.18 11.82 0.44
C VAL A 193 25.28 12.71 -0.13
N GLU A 194 25.15 13.17 -1.36
CA GLU A 194 26.12 14.08 -1.98
C GLU A 194 26.15 15.44 -1.28
N PHE A 195 24.97 15.99 -0.95
CA PHE A 195 24.85 17.21 -0.16
C PHE A 195 25.56 17.07 1.19
N LEU A 196 25.32 15.97 1.91
CA LEU A 196 25.96 15.66 3.20
C LEU A 196 27.48 15.61 3.10
N ARG A 197 27.99 14.97 2.05
CA ARG A 197 29.42 14.84 1.82
C ARG A 197 30.07 16.17 1.48
N LEU A 198 29.45 16.96 0.60
CA LEU A 198 30.01 18.21 0.09
C LEU A 198 29.89 19.37 1.07
N HIS A 199 28.75 19.51 1.76
CA HIS A 199 28.46 20.70 2.56
C HIS A 199 28.69 20.48 4.06
N LEU A 200 28.56 19.25 4.56
CA LEU A 200 28.70 18.93 5.98
C LEU A 200 29.93 18.05 6.30
N GLY A 201 30.63 17.55 5.28
CA GLY A 201 31.77 16.64 5.46
C GLY A 201 31.39 15.33 6.17
N LEU A 202 30.12 14.93 6.09
CA LEU A 202 29.60 13.70 6.67
C LEU A 202 29.51 12.61 5.59
N ASP A 203 30.21 11.52 5.82
CA ASP A 203 30.12 10.29 5.01
C ASP A 203 29.11 9.30 5.62
N ALA A 204 28.68 8.33 4.82
CA ALA A 204 27.64 7.38 5.21
C ALA A 204 27.96 6.62 6.51
N VAL A 205 29.23 6.31 6.74
CA VAL A 205 29.70 5.62 7.94
C VAL A 205 29.49 6.47 9.20
N ARG A 206 29.67 7.80 9.10
CA ARG A 206 29.42 8.72 10.21
C ARG A 206 27.94 8.96 10.46
N LEU A 207 27.10 8.82 9.44
CA LEU A 207 25.66 8.94 9.61
C LEU A 207 25.08 7.84 10.53
N CYS A 208 25.65 6.63 10.50
CA CYS A 208 25.29 5.53 11.41
C CYS A 208 25.59 5.83 12.90
N ARG A 209 26.33 6.90 13.21
CA ARG A 209 26.73 7.30 14.57
C ARG A 209 25.89 8.45 15.17
N GLY A 210 24.75 8.79 14.57
CA GLY A 210 23.75 9.67 15.21
C GLY A 210 23.44 11.00 14.50
N ALA A 211 23.87 11.18 13.24
CA ALA A 211 23.61 12.42 12.49
C ALA A 211 22.38 12.38 11.57
N TYR A 212 21.71 11.23 11.41
CA TYR A 212 20.56 11.11 10.50
C TYR A 212 19.28 11.85 10.99
N GLY A 213 19.14 12.13 12.29
CA GLY A 213 17.93 12.75 12.86
C GLY A 213 17.65 14.18 12.40
N THR A 214 18.69 15.00 12.26
CA THR A 214 18.57 16.38 11.78
C THR A 214 18.43 16.43 10.25
N PHE A 215 18.83 15.37 9.56
CA PHE A 215 18.89 15.31 8.10
C PHE A 215 17.52 15.10 7.46
N PHE A 216 16.69 14.18 7.97
CA PHE A 216 15.36 13.92 7.40
C PHE A 216 14.40 15.11 7.55
N ALA A 217 14.63 15.99 8.52
CA ALA A 217 13.91 17.26 8.63
C ALA A 217 14.30 18.25 7.51
N VAL A 218 15.56 18.25 7.06
CA VAL A 218 16.09 19.20 6.07
C VAL A 218 15.91 18.67 4.64
N ALA A 219 16.12 17.37 4.39
CA ALA A 219 15.98 16.78 3.06
C ALA A 219 14.53 16.68 2.58
N ARG A 220 13.54 16.84 3.46
CA ARG A 220 12.12 16.92 3.08
C ARG A 220 11.70 18.30 2.57
N GLU A 221 12.57 19.31 2.70
CA GLU A 221 12.32 20.69 2.27
C GLU A 221 12.99 21.06 0.93
N PHE A 222 13.69 20.12 0.29
CA PHE A 222 14.29 20.28 -1.04
C PHE A 222 13.82 19.16 -1.98
#